data_AF-E8WS20-F1
#
_entry.id   AF-E8WS20-F1
#
_cell.length_a   1.000
_cell.length_b   1.000
_cell.length_c   1.000
_cell.angle_alpha   90.00
_cell.angle_beta   90.00
_cell.angle_gamma   90.00
#
_symmetry.space_group_name_H-M   'P 1'
#
loop_
_entity.id
_entity.type
_entity.pdbx_description
1 polymer ?
#
loop_
_entity_poly.entity_id
_entity_poly.type
_entity_poly.pdbx_seq_one_letter_code
_entity_poly.pdbx_strand_id
1 'polypeptide(L)' 'MELMPVGDRYIWYCDWCDSKNVTPWVRVEEKEVCCAACHKTFPSAAEEARPLKIGRPVSFQML' A
#
# COMPACT_ATOMS: atom_id res chain seq x y z
N MET A 1 2.34 -5.61 7.89
CA MET A 1 3.80 -5.43 7.76
C MET A 1 4.24 -4.20 8.55
N GLU A 2 5.43 -4.24 9.14
CA GLU A 2 6.07 -3.09 9.81
C GLU A 2 7.37 -2.73 9.07
N LEU A 3 7.53 -1.45 8.71
CA LEU A 3 8.70 -0.92 8.00
C LEU A 3 9.68 -0.30 9.01
N MET A 4 10.87 -0.87 9.13
CA MET A 4 11.95 -0.37 10.00
C MET A 4 12.97 0.41 9.17
N PRO A 5 13.16 1.71 9.39
CA PRO A 5 14.12 2.50 8.62
C PRO A 5 15.57 2.12 8.97
N VAL A 6 16.39 1.94 7.94
CA VAL A 6 17.83 1.66 8.03
C VAL A 6 18.55 2.40 6.90
N GLY A 7 19.08 3.59 7.20
CA GLY A 7 19.73 4.43 6.20
C GLY A 7 18.74 4.90 5.12
N ASP A 8 19.04 4.60 3.86
CA ASP A 8 18.23 4.91 2.68
C ASP A 8 17.20 3.81 2.33
N ARG A 9 16.99 2.86 3.23
CA ARG A 9 16.15 1.67 3.01
C ARG A 9 15.24 1.42 4.19
N TYR A 10 14.24 0.60 3.93
CA TYR A 10 13.42 -0.03 4.96
C TYR A 10 13.65 -1.53 4.97
N ILE A 11 13.79 -2.09 6.16
CA ILE A 11 13.73 -3.53 6.42
C ILE A 11 12.32 -3.88 6.88
N TRP A 12 11.78 -4.98 6.39
CA TRP A 12 10.45 -5.44 6.79
C TRP A 12 10.33 -6.95 6.62
N TYR A 13 9.34 -7.54 7.30
CA TYR A 13 8.99 -8.95 7.17
C TYR A 13 7.68 -9.09 6.42
N CYS A 14 7.64 -10.03 5.48
CA CYS A 14 6.47 -10.30 4.67
C CYS A 14 5.41 -11.07 5.46
N ASP A 15 4.23 -10.50 5.62
CA ASP A 15 3.10 -11.14 6.34
C ASP A 15 2.62 -12.47 5.71
N TRP A 16 3.00 -12.79 4.47
CA TRP A 16 2.55 -14.00 3.76
C TRP A 16 3.55 -15.16 3.78
N CYS A 17 4.85 -14.90 3.93
CA CYS A 17 5.88 -15.93 3.82
C CYS A 17 7.05 -15.73 4.79
N ASP A 18 6.92 -14.80 5.74
CA ASP A 18 7.89 -14.46 6.79
C ASP A 18 9.29 -14.09 6.30
N SER A 19 9.46 -13.90 4.99
CA SER A 19 10.74 -13.51 4.42
C SER A 19 11.10 -12.08 4.83
N LYS A 20 12.38 -11.89 5.16
CA LYS A 20 12.97 -10.56 5.37
C LYS A 20 13.20 -9.89 4.02
N ASN A 21 12.67 -8.69 3.86
CA ASN A 21 12.77 -7.88 2.66
C ASN A 21 13.48 -6.55 2.97
N VAL A 22 14.09 -5.97 1.94
CA VAL A 22 14.76 -4.66 1.99
C VAL A 22 14.31 -3.83 0.80
N THR A 23 13.68 -2.68 1.07
CA THR A 23 13.10 -1.82 0.04
C THR A 23 13.69 -0.41 0.13
N PRO A 24 14.21 0.17 -0.97
CA PRO A 24 14.64 1.58 -0.98
C PRO A 24 13.49 2.54 -0.63
N TRP A 25 13.78 3.64 0.05
CA TRP A 25 12.76 4.61 0.47
C TRP A 25 11.91 5.14 -0.70
N VAL A 26 12.53 5.40 -1.86
CA VAL A 26 11.84 5.89 -3.07
C VAL A 26 10.70 4.96 -3.49
N ARG A 27 10.92 3.63 -3.45
CA ARG A 27 9.89 2.65 -3.81
C ARG A 27 8.75 2.58 -2.80
N VAL A 28 9.04 2.86 -1.53
CA VAL A 28 8.01 2.92 -0.49
C VAL A 28 7.12 4.15 -0.71
N GLU A 29 7.68 5.31 -1.06
CA GLU A 29 6.90 6.51 -1.39
C GLU A 29 6.01 6.32 -2.63
N GLU A 30 6.49 5.58 -3.63
CA GLU A 30 5.75 5.24 -4.84
C GLU A 30 4.66 4.15 -4.60
N LYS A 31 4.51 3.66 -3.36
CA LYS A 31 3.63 2.51 -3.00
C LYS A 31 3.95 1.22 -3.78
N GLU A 32 5.19 1.05 -4.20
CA GLU A 32 5.67 -0.14 -4.92
C GLU A 32 6.44 -1.08 -3.98
N VAL A 33 5.74 -1.64 -2.99
CA VAL A 33 6.39 -2.54 -2.02
C VAL A 33 6.05 -3.98 -2.35
N CYS A 34 6.98 -4.73 -2.95
CA CYS A 34 6.79 -6.13 -3.31
C CYS A 34 7.76 -7.05 -2.55
N CYS A 35 7.26 -8.18 -2.07
CA CYS A 35 8.08 -9.22 -1.46
C CYS A 35 8.92 -9.93 -2.53
N ALA A 36 10.24 -9.96 -2.37
CA ALA A 36 11.15 -10.61 -3.31
C ALA A 36 11.04 -12.15 -3.33
N ALA A 37 10.42 -12.76 -2.30
CA ALA A 37 10.27 -14.22 -2.21
C ALA A 37 8.93 -14.72 -2.76
N CYS A 38 7.81 -14.11 -2.34
CA CYS A 38 6.47 -14.56 -2.74
C CYS A 38 5.80 -13.66 -3.79
N HIS A 39 6.47 -12.57 -4.20
CA HIS A 39 6.04 -11.63 -5.24
C HIS A 39 4.67 -10.98 -4.98
N LYS A 40 4.22 -10.95 -3.72
CA LYS A 40 3.03 -10.22 -3.29
C LYS A 40 3.37 -8.74 -3.05
N THR A 41 2.49 -7.86 -3.49
CA THR A 41 2.63 -6.40 -3.38
C THR A 41 1.77 -5.83 -2.26
N PHE A 42 2.28 -4.79 -1.60
CA PHE A 42 1.62 -3.99 -0.59
C PHE A 42 1.34 -2.56 -1.09
N PRO A 43 0.22 -1.94 -0.68
CA PRO A 43 -0.93 -2.61 -0.05
C PRO A 43 -1.50 -3.66 -1.00
N SER A 44 -2.02 -4.77 -0.47
CA SER A 44 -2.70 -5.74 -1.34
C SER A 44 -3.83 -4.98 -2.04
N ALA A 45 -3.84 -4.97 -3.38
CA ALA A 45 -4.77 -4.19 -4.21
C ALA A 45 -6.27 -4.41 -3.86
N ALA A 46 -6.58 -5.41 -3.04
CA ALA A 46 -7.89 -5.64 -2.46
C ALA A 46 -8.33 -4.61 -1.40
N GLU A 47 -7.43 -3.85 -0.76
CA GLU A 47 -7.81 -2.87 0.29
C GLU A 47 -8.06 -1.45 -0.24
N GLU A 48 -7.36 -1.00 -1.29
CA GLU A 48 -7.56 0.34 -1.88
C GLU A 48 -8.72 0.40 -2.89
N ALA A 49 -9.44 -0.71 -3.10
CA ALA A 49 -10.66 -0.75 -3.90
C ALA A 49 -11.94 -0.47 -3.08
N ARG A 50 -11.86 0.29 -1.97
CA ARG A 50 -13.04 1.00 -1.48
C ARG A 50 -13.19 2.28 -2.29
N PRO A 51 -14.15 2.38 -3.24
CA PRO A 51 -14.42 3.67 -3.84
C PRO A 51 -14.85 4.61 -2.71
N LEU A 52 -14.14 5.73 -2.56
CA LEU A 52 -14.68 6.91 -1.91
C LEU A 52 -16.02 7.18 -2.60
N LYS A 53 -17.14 6.89 -1.94
CA LYS A 53 -18.45 7.38 -2.36
C LYS A 53 -18.43 8.90 -2.17
N ILE A 54 -17.80 9.62 -3.10
CA ILE A 54 -18.02 11.06 -3.26
C ILE A 54 -19.39 11.19 -3.94
N GLY A 55 -20.44 10.96 -3.15
CA GLY A 55 -21.78 11.40 -3.50
C GLY A 55 -21.82 12.91 -3.35
N ARG A 56 -21.60 13.64 -4.45
CA ARG A 56 -21.96 15.06 -4.54
C ARG A 56 -23.45 15.22 -4.20
N PRO A 57 -23.86 16.18 -3.35
CA PRO A 57 -25.26 16.60 -3.34
C PRO A 57 -25.48 17.46 -4.59
N VAL A 58 -26.21 16.95 -5.57
CA VAL A 58 -26.78 17.81 -6.61
C VAL A 58 -28.06 18.40 -6.05
N SER A 59 -28.04 19.71 -5.87
CA SER A 59 -29.13 20.55 -5.39
C SER A 59 -30.33 20.60 -6.35
N PHE A 60 -31.48 21.00 -5.78
CA PHE A 60 -32.72 21.51 -6.36
C PHE A 60 -33.77 20.52 -6.86
N GLN A 61 -34.73 20.24 -5.98
CA GLN A 61 -36.11 19.92 -6.35
C GLN A 61 -36.83 21.25 -6.66
N MET A 62 -37.21 21.46 -7.92
CA MET A 62 -38.37 22.26 -8.30
C MET A 62 -39.40 21.31 -8.91
N LEU A 63 -40.67 21.57 -8.57
CA LEU A 63 -41.95 20.92 -8.94
C LEU A 63 -42.50 19.96 -7.90
#